data_AF-A0A430QSU4-F1
#
_entry.id   AF-A0A430QSU4-F1
#
_cell.length_a   1.000
_cell.length_b   1.000
_cell.length_c   1.000
_cell.angle_alpha   90.00
_cell.angle_beta   90.00
_cell.angle_gamma   90.00
#
_symmetry.space_group_name_H-M   'P 1'
#
loop_
_entity.id
_entity.type
_entity.pdbx_description
1 polymer ?
#
loop_
_entity_poly.entity_id
_entity_poly.type
_entity_poly.pdbx_seq_one_letter_code
_entity_poly.pdbx_strand_id
1 'polypeptide(L)'
;MHMIVFSNIIPLHSMFSDLFEKTTHDEQQMNSLFTLNYRISDMVIYIYIISKNLFSVMFLFLLDRLYFLSCKTPPRSNSSIHFFSIDEELCYENFYADFGPLSLGQLYKYCNKLNKKLKSGSLKEKKIAHFTSHDSRKRANAAFLIGSYQIIYLGRTPEEAYKNLTLNDNRPFLPFRSIYKGQIVTRFINLFSYV
;
A
#
# COMPACT_ATOMS: atom_id res chain seq x y z
N MET A 1 28.25 -24.88 19.61
CA MET A 1 27.25 -25.68 18.88
C MET A 1 26.44 -24.71 18.03
N HIS A 2 26.49 -24.89 16.70
CA HIS A 2 25.86 -24.09 15.63
C HIS A 2 24.36 -23.79 15.92
N MET A 3 23.70 -22.72 15.44
CA MET A 3 23.55 -22.24 14.05
C MET A 3 22.81 -20.86 14.05
N ILE A 4 23.37 -19.73 13.56
CA ILE A 4 23.07 -18.99 12.30
C ILE A 4 21.55 -18.93 11.96
N VAL A 5 20.83 -17.78 11.87
CA VAL A 5 20.99 -16.61 10.96
C VAL A 5 20.55 -15.30 11.66
N PHE A 6 21.48 -14.36 11.83
CA PHE A 6 21.17 -12.93 11.86
C PHE A 6 21.36 -12.41 10.44
N SER A 7 20.30 -11.93 9.77
CA SER A 7 20.44 -11.27 8.47
C SER A 7 19.53 -10.05 8.37
N ASN A 8 20.15 -8.90 8.60
CA ASN A 8 20.02 -7.67 7.82
C ASN A 8 18.60 -7.12 7.57
N ILE A 9 18.03 -6.45 8.56
CA ILE A 9 17.11 -5.33 8.32
C ILE A 9 17.40 -4.24 9.35
N ILE A 10 18.47 -3.48 9.11
CA ILE A 10 18.60 -2.12 9.65
C ILE A 10 17.46 -1.32 8.99
N PRO A 11 16.64 -0.54 9.73
CA PRO A 11 15.46 0.08 9.16
C PRO A 11 15.88 1.08 8.08
N LEU A 12 15.47 0.84 6.83
CA LEU A 12 15.74 1.70 5.66
C LEU A 12 15.61 3.19 5.98
N HIS A 13 14.67 3.55 6.85
CA HIS A 13 14.46 4.91 7.33
C HIS A 13 15.70 5.56 7.98
N SER A 14 16.45 4.86 8.84
CA SER A 14 17.66 5.43 9.44
C SER A 14 18.74 5.62 8.38
N MET A 15 18.90 4.63 7.49
CA MET A 15 19.86 4.70 6.39
C MET A 15 19.56 5.87 5.43
N PHE A 16 18.29 6.12 5.11
CA PHE A 16 17.88 7.22 4.23
C PHE A 16 17.88 8.58 4.93
N SER A 17 17.62 8.64 6.24
CA SER A 17 17.71 9.88 7.03
C SER A 17 19.18 10.31 7.19
N ASP A 18 20.08 9.36 7.49
CA ASP A 18 21.52 9.59 7.56
C ASP A 18 22.10 9.94 6.17
N LEU A 19 21.56 9.36 5.09
CA LEU A 19 21.91 9.75 3.71
C LEU A 19 21.47 11.19 3.43
N PHE A 20 20.27 11.58 3.87
CA PHE A 20 19.74 12.93 3.70
C PHE A 20 20.53 13.96 4.51
N GLU A 21 21.06 13.62 5.68
CA GLU A 21 21.88 14.55 6.48
C GLU A 21 23.30 14.70 5.91
N LYS A 22 23.78 13.68 5.18
CA LYS A 22 25.03 13.71 4.40
C LYS A 22 24.88 14.30 2.98
N THR A 23 23.70 14.78 2.59
CA THR A 23 23.38 15.25 1.20
C THR A 23 24.10 16.50 0.72
N THR A 24 25.03 17.10 1.48
CA THR A 24 25.73 18.28 0.97
C THR A 24 26.94 17.96 0.09
N HIS A 25 27.51 16.74 0.07
CA HIS A 25 28.86 16.58 -0.51
C HIS A 25 29.20 15.47 -1.51
N ASP A 26 28.41 14.42 -1.79
CA ASP A 26 28.88 13.39 -2.75
C ASP A 26 27.80 12.74 -3.65
N GLU A 27 27.60 13.30 -4.85
CA GLU A 27 26.68 12.81 -5.90
C GLU A 27 27.08 11.44 -6.50
N GLN A 28 28.36 11.08 -6.53
CA GLN A 28 28.83 9.86 -7.19
C GLN A 28 28.48 8.58 -6.41
N GLN A 29 28.39 8.66 -5.07
CA GLN A 29 28.06 7.51 -4.21
C GLN A 29 26.56 7.19 -4.21
N MET A 30 25.71 8.20 -4.46
CA MET A 30 24.28 8.00 -4.73
C MET A 30 24.06 7.12 -5.96
N ASN A 31 24.72 7.47 -7.07
CA ASN A 31 24.43 6.85 -8.37
C ASN A 31 24.75 5.35 -8.40
N SER A 32 25.69 4.86 -7.58
CA SER A 32 26.01 3.43 -7.48
C SER A 32 25.05 2.65 -6.55
N LEU A 33 24.51 3.29 -5.51
CA LEU A 33 23.52 2.68 -4.61
C LEU A 33 22.10 2.64 -5.19
N PHE A 34 21.73 3.64 -6.01
CA PHE A 34 20.41 3.69 -6.67
C PHE A 34 20.30 2.78 -7.90
N THR A 35 21.41 2.53 -8.60
CA THR A 35 21.44 1.66 -9.79
C THR A 35 21.20 0.18 -9.46
N LEU A 36 21.41 -0.27 -8.23
CA LEU A 36 21.32 -1.70 -7.91
C LEU A 36 19.91 -2.23 -7.58
N ASN A 37 18.92 -1.39 -7.25
CA ASN A 37 17.60 -1.90 -6.81
C ASN A 37 16.36 -1.02 -7.09
N TYR A 38 16.48 0.19 -7.65
CA TYR A 38 15.32 1.08 -7.86
C TYR A 38 15.35 1.72 -9.26
N ARG A 39 14.20 1.75 -9.97
CA ARG A 39 14.11 2.53 -11.21
C ARG A 39 14.03 4.01 -10.85
N ILE A 40 14.67 4.87 -11.66
CA ILE A 40 14.63 6.34 -11.53
C ILE A 40 13.18 6.87 -11.41
N SER A 41 12.21 6.20 -12.05
CA SER A 41 10.78 6.56 -11.96
C SER A 41 10.19 6.46 -10.55
N ASP A 42 10.73 5.57 -9.72
CA ASP A 42 10.24 5.30 -8.37
C ASP A 42 10.78 6.32 -7.36
N MET A 43 11.97 6.87 -7.63
CA MET A 43 12.54 7.98 -6.87
C MET A 43 11.68 9.25 -6.98
N VAL A 44 11.09 9.54 -8.14
CA VAL A 44 10.25 10.74 -8.33
C VAL A 44 9.01 10.70 -7.43
N ILE A 45 8.39 9.53 -7.31
CA ILE A 45 7.23 9.32 -6.43
C ILE A 45 7.68 9.42 -4.97
N TYR A 46 8.78 8.77 -4.60
CA TYR A 46 9.34 8.84 -3.25
C TYR A 46 9.66 10.29 -2.83
N ILE A 47 10.32 11.06 -3.69
CA ILE A 47 10.62 12.48 -3.47
C ILE A 47 9.33 13.31 -3.34
N TYR A 48 8.32 13.08 -4.19
CA TYR A 48 7.02 13.75 -4.08
C TYR A 48 6.33 13.48 -2.74
N ILE A 49 6.42 12.24 -2.25
CA ILE A 49 5.83 11.81 -0.99
C ILE A 49 6.50 12.47 0.21
N ILE A 50 7.84 12.46 0.23
CA ILE A 50 8.66 13.11 1.26
C ILE A 50 8.41 14.62 1.25
N SER A 51 8.41 15.25 0.07
CA SER A 51 8.18 16.70 -0.09
C SER A 51 6.81 17.18 0.42
N LYS A 52 5.79 16.30 0.41
CA LYS A 52 4.43 16.63 0.86
C LYS A 52 4.12 16.16 2.28
N ASN A 53 5.11 15.67 3.05
CA ASN A 53 4.91 15.10 4.39
C ASN A 53 3.82 14.00 4.40
N LEU A 54 3.72 13.23 3.32
CA LEU A 54 2.77 12.11 3.19
C LEU A 54 3.39 10.88 3.90
N PHE A 55 3.50 10.92 5.23
CA PHE A 55 4.20 9.91 6.05
C PHE A 55 3.46 8.56 6.25
N SER A 56 2.64 8.12 5.31
CA SER A 56 2.01 6.78 5.33
C SER A 56 1.86 6.24 3.92
N VAL A 57 2.89 6.42 3.11
CA VAL A 57 2.89 5.81 1.79
C VAL A 57 3.39 4.39 1.91
N MET A 58 2.44 3.50 1.74
CA MET A 58 2.68 2.10 1.54
C MET A 58 3.15 1.92 0.09
N PHE A 59 4.11 1.03 -0.12
CA PHE A 59 4.73 0.87 -1.44
C PHE A 59 4.38 -0.51 -1.92
N LEU A 60 3.64 -0.58 -3.03
CA LEU A 60 3.04 -1.82 -3.48
C LEU A 60 3.31 -2.00 -4.97
N PHE A 61 4.43 -2.64 -5.30
CA PHE A 61 4.80 -3.01 -6.67
C PHE A 61 3.92 -4.16 -7.15
N LEU A 62 2.79 -3.82 -7.79
CA LEU A 62 1.88 -4.84 -8.30
C LEU A 62 1.93 -5.04 -9.80
N LEU A 63 2.24 -3.99 -10.57
CA LEU A 63 2.34 -4.01 -12.04
C LEU A 63 3.15 -2.81 -12.55
N ASP A 64 4.34 -2.48 -12.02
CA ASP A 64 5.16 -1.27 -12.35
C ASP A 64 4.45 0.10 -12.20
N ARG A 65 3.12 0.16 -12.15
CA ARG A 65 2.28 1.36 -12.26
C ARG A 65 1.12 1.41 -11.28
N LEU A 66 1.00 0.47 -10.34
CA LEU A 66 -0.04 0.48 -9.29
C LEU A 66 0.62 0.76 -7.94
N TYR A 67 0.04 1.65 -7.14
CA TYR A 67 0.52 2.03 -5.80
C TYR A 67 -0.66 2.08 -4.82
N PHE A 68 -0.39 1.90 -3.53
CA PHE A 68 -1.36 2.06 -2.45
C PHE A 68 -0.83 2.97 -1.36
N LEU A 69 -1.55 3.98 -0.93
CA LEU A 69 -1.06 4.90 0.10
C LEU A 69 -2.16 5.28 1.09
N SER A 70 -1.76 5.67 2.29
CA SER A 70 -2.63 6.26 3.30
C SER A 70 -2.21 7.72 3.52
N CYS A 71 -3.16 8.66 3.50
CA CYS A 71 -2.87 10.10 3.58
C CYS A 71 -3.94 10.84 4.38
N LYS A 72 -3.52 11.86 5.15
CA LYS A 72 -4.45 12.70 5.91
C LYS A 72 -5.35 13.53 5.00
N THR A 73 -4.77 14.05 3.92
CA THR A 73 -5.45 14.91 2.95
C THR A 73 -5.48 14.22 1.58
N PRO A 74 -6.59 14.27 0.85
CA PRO A 74 -6.69 13.73 -0.50
C PRO A 74 -5.61 14.33 -1.42
N PRO A 75 -4.71 13.51 -1.99
CA PRO A 75 -3.70 14.00 -2.91
C PRO A 75 -4.35 14.43 -4.24
N ARG A 76 -3.86 15.53 -4.83
CA ARG A 76 -4.28 15.97 -6.16
C ARG A 76 -3.53 15.17 -7.23
N SER A 77 -4.27 14.72 -8.24
CA SER A 77 -3.69 14.07 -9.43
C SER A 77 -2.84 15.06 -10.22
N ASN A 78 -1.79 14.56 -10.86
CA ASN A 78 -0.88 15.34 -11.68
C ASN A 78 -0.62 14.67 -13.04
N SER A 79 0.38 15.16 -13.79
CA SER A 79 0.75 14.61 -15.09
C SER A 79 1.26 13.17 -15.00
N SER A 80 1.93 12.80 -13.90
CA SER A 80 2.59 11.50 -13.73
C SER A 80 1.77 10.50 -12.92
N ILE A 81 0.92 10.96 -11.99
CA ILE A 81 0.19 10.11 -11.05
C ILE A 81 -1.31 10.44 -11.07
N HIS A 82 -2.11 9.39 -11.23
CA HIS A 82 -3.56 9.40 -11.06
C HIS A 82 -3.92 8.85 -9.69
N PHE A 83 -4.45 9.70 -8.81
CA PHE A 83 -4.95 9.29 -7.51
C PHE A 83 -6.42 8.91 -7.58
N PHE A 84 -6.82 7.88 -6.85
CA PHE A 84 -8.22 7.55 -6.61
C PHE A 84 -8.40 6.94 -5.23
N SER A 85 -9.60 7.08 -4.66
CA SER A 85 -9.99 6.48 -3.39
C SER A 85 -11.35 5.82 -3.51
N ILE A 86 -11.64 4.92 -2.57
CA ILE A 86 -12.93 4.27 -2.38
C ILE A 86 -13.59 4.63 -1.04
N ASP A 87 -12.96 5.49 -0.24
CA ASP A 87 -13.34 5.80 1.15
C ASP A 87 -14.78 6.29 1.32
N GLU A 88 -15.32 6.96 0.29
CA GLU A 88 -16.68 7.53 0.25
C GLU A 88 -17.59 6.82 -0.77
N GLU A 89 -17.08 5.81 -1.48
CA GLU A 89 -17.81 5.10 -2.55
C GLU A 89 -18.19 3.68 -2.14
N LEU A 90 -17.24 2.96 -1.52
CA LEU A 90 -17.44 1.60 -1.04
C LEU A 90 -17.51 1.63 0.48
N CYS A 91 -18.60 2.19 0.99
CA CYS A 91 -18.87 2.26 2.42
C CYS A 91 -19.39 0.91 2.94
N TYR A 92 -18.86 0.47 4.08
CA TYR A 92 -19.40 -0.68 4.78
C TYR A 92 -20.60 -0.25 5.63
N GLU A 93 -21.70 -1.00 5.56
CA GLU A 93 -22.88 -0.80 6.39
C GLU A 93 -22.74 -1.67 7.65
N ASN A 94 -22.49 -1.02 8.80
CA ASN A 94 -22.24 -1.72 10.05
C ASN A 94 -23.54 -2.11 10.77
N PHE A 95 -23.57 -3.32 11.33
CA PHE A 95 -24.67 -3.75 12.21
C PHE A 95 -24.47 -3.28 13.66
N TYR A 96 -23.22 -3.30 14.13
CA TYR A 96 -22.81 -2.82 15.44
C TYR A 96 -21.44 -2.11 15.35
N ALA A 97 -20.40 -2.65 15.99
CA ALA A 97 -19.04 -2.12 15.98
C ALA A 97 -18.11 -2.79 14.94
N ASP A 98 -18.67 -3.68 14.12
CA ASP A 98 -18.07 -4.18 12.88
C ASP A 98 -17.87 -3.04 11.89
N PHE A 99 -16.85 -3.19 11.04
CA PHE A 99 -16.50 -2.18 10.04
C PHE A 99 -16.07 -2.80 8.71
N GLY A 100 -16.11 -4.13 8.60
CA GLY A 100 -15.63 -4.87 7.45
C GLY A 100 -15.37 -6.35 7.76
N PRO A 101 -14.76 -7.09 6.82
CA PRO A 101 -14.29 -6.61 5.51
C PRO A 101 -15.46 -6.22 4.58
N LEU A 102 -15.16 -5.45 3.54
CA LEU A 102 -16.13 -5.15 2.47
C LEU A 102 -16.61 -6.44 1.79
N SER A 103 -17.88 -6.43 1.37
CA SER A 103 -18.54 -7.60 0.77
C SER A 103 -17.92 -8.00 -0.58
N LEU A 104 -18.18 -9.24 -1.04
CA LEU A 104 -17.73 -9.72 -2.35
C LEU A 104 -18.25 -8.85 -3.51
N GLY A 105 -19.47 -8.33 -3.41
CA GLY A 105 -20.01 -7.40 -4.41
C GLY A 105 -19.23 -6.09 -4.49
N GLN A 106 -18.75 -5.59 -3.35
CA GLN A 106 -17.89 -4.39 -3.31
C GLN A 106 -16.47 -4.70 -3.81
N LEU A 107 -15.93 -5.89 -3.50
CA LEU A 107 -14.67 -6.36 -4.07
C LEU A 107 -14.74 -6.43 -5.60
N TYR A 108 -15.81 -6.99 -6.17
CA TYR A 108 -16.02 -7.03 -7.61
C TYR A 108 -16.07 -5.61 -8.22
N LYS A 109 -16.80 -4.67 -7.60
CA LYS A 109 -16.84 -3.26 -8.02
C LYS A 109 -15.44 -2.62 -7.99
N TYR A 110 -14.67 -2.86 -6.93
CA TYR A 110 -13.30 -2.37 -6.80
C TYR A 110 -12.40 -2.93 -7.92
N CYS A 111 -12.40 -4.25 -8.12
CA CYS A 111 -11.62 -4.90 -9.17
C CYS A 111 -11.94 -4.33 -10.55
N ASN A 112 -13.22 -4.17 -10.87
CA ASN A 112 -13.66 -3.55 -12.13
C ASN A 112 -13.17 -2.10 -12.27
N LYS A 113 -13.27 -1.30 -11.20
CA LYS A 113 -12.81 0.09 -11.19
C LYS A 113 -11.31 0.18 -11.43
N LEU A 114 -10.53 -0.64 -10.74
CA LEU A 114 -9.08 -0.67 -10.87
C LEU A 114 -8.66 -1.14 -12.27
N ASN A 115 -9.27 -2.22 -12.78
CA ASN A 115 -9.02 -2.71 -14.13
C ASN A 115 -9.33 -1.67 -15.21
N LYS A 116 -10.45 -0.95 -15.08
CA LYS A 116 -10.79 0.16 -16.00
C LYS A 116 -9.71 1.24 -16.00
N LYS A 117 -9.19 1.61 -14.82
CA LYS A 117 -8.10 2.60 -14.71
C LYS A 117 -6.80 2.12 -15.34
N LEU A 118 -6.41 0.87 -15.07
CA LEU A 118 -5.19 0.27 -15.61
C LEU A 118 -5.23 0.09 -17.14
N LYS A 119 -6.41 -0.13 -17.71
CA LYS A 119 -6.62 -0.28 -19.17
C LYS A 119 -6.96 1.02 -19.89
N SER A 120 -7.15 2.12 -19.17
CA SER A 120 -7.55 3.41 -19.77
C SER A 120 -6.41 3.99 -20.61
N GLY A 121 -6.68 4.29 -21.89
CA GLY A 121 -5.70 4.92 -22.78
C GLY A 121 -5.19 6.26 -22.24
N SER A 122 -6.06 7.07 -21.64
CA SER A 122 -5.69 8.37 -21.04
C SER A 122 -4.79 8.27 -19.80
N LEU A 123 -4.70 7.08 -19.19
CA LEU A 123 -3.91 6.82 -17.99
C LEU A 123 -2.74 5.88 -18.25
N LYS A 124 -2.51 5.47 -19.51
CA LYS A 124 -1.52 4.44 -19.89
C LYS A 124 -0.10 4.77 -19.41
N GLU A 125 0.27 6.05 -19.51
CA GLU A 125 1.58 6.57 -19.08
C GLU A 125 1.59 7.04 -17.62
N LYS A 126 0.44 7.02 -16.94
CA LYS A 126 0.32 7.46 -15.54
C LYS A 126 0.45 6.28 -14.59
N LYS A 127 1.02 6.58 -13.44
CA LYS A 127 1.00 5.71 -12.27
C LYS A 127 -0.39 5.81 -11.63
N ILE A 128 -1.00 4.68 -11.31
CA ILE A 128 -2.30 4.57 -10.66
C ILE A 128 -2.08 4.38 -9.17
N ALA A 129 -2.56 5.30 -8.36
CA ALA A 129 -2.32 5.31 -6.92
C ALA A 129 -3.65 5.27 -6.17
N HIS A 130 -3.94 4.13 -5.54
CA HIS A 130 -5.07 3.97 -4.63
C HIS A 130 -4.71 4.63 -3.30
N PHE A 131 -5.42 5.69 -2.92
CA PHE A 131 -5.25 6.31 -1.61
C PHE A 131 -6.44 6.04 -0.69
N THR A 132 -6.13 5.93 0.60
CA THR A 132 -7.10 5.88 1.71
C THR A 132 -6.78 6.96 2.72
N SER A 133 -7.77 7.39 3.49
CA SER A 133 -7.56 8.26 4.65
C SER A 133 -6.79 7.54 5.78
N HIS A 134 -6.40 8.29 6.81
CA HIS A 134 -5.78 7.72 8.01
C HIS A 134 -6.76 7.03 8.97
N ASP A 135 -8.06 7.02 8.69
CA ASP A 135 -9.01 6.22 9.48
C ASP A 135 -8.61 4.74 9.40
N SER A 136 -8.41 4.13 10.56
CA SER A 136 -7.88 2.77 10.66
C SER A 136 -8.81 1.71 10.08
N ARG A 137 -10.13 1.94 10.11
CA ARG A 137 -11.15 1.07 9.54
C ARG A 137 -11.16 1.18 8.03
N LYS A 138 -11.17 2.41 7.50
CA LYS A 138 -11.08 2.65 6.05
C LYS A 138 -9.79 2.09 5.47
N ARG A 139 -8.65 2.32 6.14
CA ARG A 139 -7.35 1.77 5.75
C ARG A 139 -7.35 0.24 5.69
N ALA A 140 -7.93 -0.43 6.69
CA ALA A 140 -8.03 -1.89 6.70
C ALA A 140 -8.91 -2.42 5.55
N ASN A 141 -10.06 -1.79 5.28
CA ASN A 141 -10.91 -2.17 4.14
C ASN A 141 -10.24 -1.94 2.78
N ALA A 142 -9.59 -0.79 2.59
CA ALA A 142 -8.87 -0.46 1.37
C ALA A 142 -7.69 -1.42 1.13
N ALA A 143 -6.99 -1.80 2.21
CA ALA A 143 -5.92 -2.79 2.18
C ALA A 143 -6.43 -4.20 1.89
N PHE A 144 -7.59 -4.59 2.44
CA PHE A 144 -8.27 -5.84 2.10
C PHE A 144 -8.58 -5.89 0.60
N LEU A 145 -9.20 -4.84 0.04
CA LEU A 145 -9.55 -4.79 -1.38
C LEU A 145 -8.33 -4.93 -2.31
N ILE A 146 -7.27 -4.15 -2.07
CA ILE A 146 -6.08 -4.24 -2.92
C ILE A 146 -5.30 -5.53 -2.68
N GLY A 147 -5.30 -6.07 -1.46
CA GLY A 147 -4.74 -7.38 -1.13
C GLY A 147 -5.44 -8.52 -1.88
N SER A 148 -6.77 -8.56 -1.82
CA SER A 148 -7.59 -9.52 -2.58
C SER A 148 -7.36 -9.39 -4.09
N TYR A 149 -7.21 -8.18 -4.61
CA TYR A 149 -6.89 -7.96 -6.02
C TYR A 149 -5.55 -8.60 -6.41
N GLN A 150 -4.53 -8.60 -5.53
CA GLN A 150 -3.24 -9.25 -5.82
C GLN A 150 -3.40 -10.76 -6.00
N ILE A 151 -4.24 -11.37 -5.17
CA ILE A 151 -4.48 -12.81 -5.21
C ILE A 151 -5.25 -13.16 -6.48
N ILE A 152 -6.37 -12.47 -6.72
CA ILE A 152 -7.30 -12.78 -7.83
C ILE A 152 -6.68 -12.48 -9.20
N TYR A 153 -6.06 -11.31 -9.37
CA TYR A 153 -5.62 -10.84 -10.69
C TYR A 153 -4.11 -10.95 -10.94
N LEU A 154 -3.30 -11.05 -9.88
CA LEU A 154 -1.83 -11.06 -9.99
C LEU A 154 -1.22 -12.39 -9.56
N GLY A 155 -2.03 -13.37 -9.15
CA GLY A 155 -1.59 -14.71 -8.79
C GLY A 155 -0.68 -14.76 -7.55
N ARG A 156 -0.78 -13.75 -6.67
CA ARG A 156 0.03 -13.69 -5.44
C ARG A 156 -0.51 -14.64 -4.39
N THR A 157 0.37 -15.19 -3.57
CA THR A 157 -0.06 -15.93 -2.37
C THR A 157 -0.57 -14.97 -1.30
N PRO A 158 -1.41 -15.44 -0.35
CA PRO A 158 -1.85 -14.64 0.79
C PRO A 158 -0.70 -13.98 1.57
N GLU A 159 0.41 -14.70 1.75
CA GLU A 159 1.60 -14.25 2.45
C GLU A 159 2.32 -13.15 1.68
N GLU A 160 2.48 -13.30 0.35
CA GLU A 160 3.05 -12.27 -0.51
C GLU A 160 2.19 -11.01 -0.51
N ALA A 161 0.88 -11.18 -0.67
CA ALA A 161 -0.07 -10.07 -0.67
C ALA A 161 0.04 -9.29 0.64
N TYR A 162 -0.01 -9.97 1.79
CA TYR A 162 0.14 -9.33 3.09
C TYR A 162 1.50 -8.68 3.29
N LYS A 163 2.59 -9.39 2.98
CA LYS A 163 3.95 -8.87 3.11
C LYS A 163 4.07 -7.55 2.35
N ASN A 164 3.62 -7.50 1.11
CA ASN A 164 3.67 -6.30 0.27
C ASN A 164 2.90 -5.11 0.88
N LEU A 165 1.82 -5.36 1.63
CA LEU A 165 1.09 -4.30 2.32
C LEU A 165 1.83 -3.79 3.58
N THR A 166 2.72 -4.60 4.18
CA THR A 166 3.41 -4.26 5.44
C THR A 166 4.89 -3.90 5.28
N LEU A 167 5.47 -4.00 4.08
CA LEU A 167 6.91 -3.81 3.86
C LEU A 167 7.47 -2.46 4.34
N ASN A 168 6.68 -1.39 4.27
CA ASN A 168 7.17 -0.01 4.47
C ASN A 168 6.33 0.81 5.48
N ASP A 169 5.33 0.21 6.13
CA ASP A 169 4.53 0.87 7.17
C ASP A 169 4.48 -0.02 8.41
N ASN A 170 5.04 0.50 9.51
CA ASN A 170 5.05 -0.20 10.79
C ASN A 170 3.69 -0.14 11.50
N ARG A 171 2.70 0.60 10.96
CA ARG A 171 1.35 0.64 11.53
C ARG A 171 0.57 -0.61 11.12
N PRO A 172 0.19 -1.48 12.07
CA PRO A 172 -0.62 -2.64 11.75
C PRO A 172 -1.99 -2.20 11.23
N PHE A 173 -2.58 -3.00 10.33
CA PHE A 173 -3.98 -2.87 9.99
C PHE A 173 -4.86 -3.25 11.17
N LEU A 174 -5.97 -2.55 11.36
CA LEU A 174 -6.93 -2.87 12.39
C LEU A 174 -7.59 -4.23 12.06
N PRO A 175 -7.53 -5.24 12.93
CA PRO A 175 -8.22 -6.50 12.70
C PRO A 175 -9.74 -6.32 12.66
N PHE A 176 -10.42 -7.05 11.78
CA PHE A 176 -11.89 -7.00 11.72
C PHE A 176 -12.52 -7.67 12.94
N ARG A 177 -13.68 -7.13 13.32
CA ARG A 177 -14.43 -7.51 14.52
C ARG A 177 -15.70 -8.23 14.13
N SER A 178 -16.17 -9.09 15.03
CA SER A 178 -17.41 -9.83 14.87
C SER A 178 -18.60 -8.89 15.00
N ILE A 179 -19.67 -9.21 14.27
CA ILE A 179 -21.00 -8.62 14.46
C ILE A 179 -21.58 -8.95 15.86
N TYR A 180 -21.07 -9.99 16.51
CA TYR A 180 -21.41 -10.34 17.89
C TYR A 180 -20.41 -9.69 18.86
N LYS A 181 -20.93 -8.97 19.86
CA LYS A 181 -20.22 -8.13 20.84
C LYS A 181 -18.75 -8.52 21.11
N GLY A 182 -17.83 -7.81 20.44
CA GLY A 182 -16.46 -7.59 20.91
C GLY A 182 -15.40 -8.65 20.56
N GLN A 183 -15.74 -9.75 19.90
CA GLN A 183 -14.74 -10.76 19.52
C GLN A 183 -14.01 -10.37 18.23
N ILE A 184 -12.68 -10.49 18.22
CA ILE A 184 -11.88 -10.45 16.99
C ILE A 184 -12.13 -11.77 16.27
N VAL A 185 -12.58 -11.72 15.01
CA VAL A 185 -12.93 -12.93 14.26
C VAL A 185 -11.68 -13.59 13.72
N THR A 186 -10.75 -12.79 13.18
CA THR A 186 -9.56 -13.33 12.52
C THR A 186 -8.46 -12.29 12.42
N ARG A 187 -7.20 -12.73 12.44
CA ARG A 187 -6.05 -11.88 12.10
C ARG A 187 -6.19 -11.38 10.65
N PHE A 188 -5.76 -10.15 10.40
CA PHE A 188 -5.90 -9.50 9.08
C PHE A 188 -5.30 -10.34 7.93
N ILE A 189 -4.12 -10.95 8.13
CA ILE A 189 -3.49 -11.82 7.12
C ILE A 189 -4.35 -13.02 6.73
N ASN A 190 -5.05 -13.64 7.68
CA ASN A 190 -5.82 -14.85 7.44
C ASN A 190 -7.01 -14.61 6.51
N LEU A 191 -7.46 -13.36 6.35
CA LEU A 191 -8.54 -13.03 5.41
C LEU A 191 -8.17 -13.34 3.97
N PHE A 192 -6.89 -13.20 3.64
CA PHE A 192 -6.37 -13.49 2.31
C PHE A 192 -6.37 -14.99 2.00
N SER A 193 -6.35 -15.85 3.03
CA SER A 193 -6.49 -17.29 2.84
C SER A 193 -7.90 -17.73 2.46
N TYR A 194 -8.91 -16.84 2.57
CA TYR A 194 -10.30 -17.08 2.18
C TYR A 194 -10.69 -16.44 0.83
N VAL A 195 -9.73 -15.79 0.16
CA VAL A 195 -9.89 -15.15 -1.16
C VAL A 195 -9.36 -16.09 -2.23
#